data_AF-A0A1D1XH49-F1
#
_entry.id   AF-A0A1D1XH49-F1
#
_cell.length_a   1.000
_cell.length_b   1.000
_cell.length_c   1.000
_cell.angle_alpha   90.00
_cell.angle_beta   90.00
_cell.angle_gamma   90.00
#
_symmetry.space_group_name_H-M   'P 1'
#
loop_
_entity.id
_entity.type
_entity.pdbx_description
1 polymer ?
#
loop_
_entity_poly.entity_id
_entity_poly.type
_entity_poly.pdbx_seq_one_letter_code
_entity_poly.pdbx_strand_id
1 'polypeptide(L)'
;GRLGLGRRAPAGMEAEAEILEPLELHYSDLLLLSSPSTGLSPPSPEELERLMCVSDRVMEALGPSGPGLLCVTGVPKAPALRRVLLPLSRKLALLGNRDRARILKDIWKVVFGRHRFENFKKRKHVPRVHAFCLAGL
;
A
#
# COMPACT_ATOMS: atom_id res chain seq x y z
N GLY A 1 37.42 12.06 48.74
CA GLY A 1 36.69 12.87 47.74
C GLY A 1 36.46 12.07 46.48
N ARG A 2 35.20 11.94 46.04
CA ARG A 2 34.84 11.59 44.66
C ARG A 2 33.70 12.50 44.23
N LEU A 3 34.07 13.63 43.64
CA LEU A 3 33.16 14.43 42.81
C LEU A 3 33.23 13.87 41.39
N GLY A 4 32.08 13.66 40.78
CA GLY A 4 31.97 13.07 39.44
C GLY A 4 30.62 13.35 38.81
N LEU A 5 30.31 14.65 38.71
CA LEU A 5 29.48 15.35 37.73
C LEU A 5 28.45 14.51 36.95
N GLY A 6 27.18 14.82 37.23
CA GLY A 6 26.05 14.39 36.43
C GLY A 6 26.17 14.80 34.96
N ARG A 7 25.94 13.84 34.08
CA ARG A 7 25.48 14.10 32.73
C ARG A 7 23.97 14.00 32.73
N ARG A 8 23.34 15.15 32.90
CA ARG A 8 21.93 15.39 32.57
C ARG A 8 21.80 15.11 31.07
N ALA A 9 21.11 14.03 30.71
CA ALA A 9 20.71 13.80 29.33
C ALA A 9 19.93 15.03 28.83
N PRO A 10 20.20 15.55 27.61
CA PRO A 10 19.41 16.63 27.08
C PRO A 10 17.95 16.18 26.94
N ALA A 11 17.08 17.11 27.33
CA ALA A 11 15.63 17.01 27.35
C ALA A 11 15.07 16.59 26.00
N GLY A 12 13.90 15.95 26.05
CA GLY A 12 13.24 15.32 24.91
C GLY A 12 13.15 16.23 23.68
N MET A 13 13.58 15.69 22.54
CA MET A 13 12.97 16.04 21.27
C MET A 13 11.50 15.64 21.37
N GLU A 14 10.63 16.60 21.72
CA GLU A 14 9.23 16.53 21.36
C GLU A 14 9.20 16.50 19.83
N ALA A 15 9.09 15.30 19.27
CA ALA A 15 8.80 15.12 17.87
C ALA A 15 7.40 15.67 17.66
N GLU A 16 7.31 16.95 17.28
CA GLU A 16 6.10 17.52 16.73
C GLU A 16 5.72 16.62 15.55
N ALA A 17 4.63 15.86 15.72
CA ALA A 17 4.20 14.90 14.72
C ALA A 17 3.62 15.68 13.55
N GLU A 18 4.49 16.04 12.59
CA GLU A 18 4.09 16.64 11.33
C GLU A 18 3.11 15.69 10.63
N ILE A 19 1.88 16.17 10.42
CA ILE A 19 0.83 15.39 9.76
C ILE A 19 1.14 15.42 8.26
N LEU A 20 1.74 14.35 7.76
CA LEU A 20 1.98 14.20 6.32
C LEU A 20 0.65 13.95 5.60
N GLU A 21 0.31 14.80 4.63
CA GLU A 21 -0.83 14.61 3.73
C GLU A 21 -0.39 13.78 2.51
N PRO A 22 -0.80 12.50 2.39
CA PRO A 22 -0.43 11.68 1.25
C PRO A 22 -1.20 12.08 -0.01
N LEU A 23 -0.55 11.99 -1.18
CA LEU A 23 -1.24 12.11 -2.46
C LEU A 23 -2.27 10.99 -2.61
N GLU A 24 -3.53 11.37 -2.83
CA GLU A 24 -4.60 10.43 -3.17
C GLU A 24 -4.56 10.05 -4.64
N LEU A 25 -4.60 8.75 -4.92
CA LEU A 25 -4.56 8.16 -6.26
C LEU A 25 -5.67 7.13 -6.41
N HIS A 26 -6.50 7.25 -7.46
CA HIS A 26 -7.54 6.27 -7.69
C HIS A 26 -6.97 4.97 -8.27
N TYR A 27 -7.53 3.82 -7.87
CA TYR A 27 -7.06 2.50 -8.29
C TYR A 27 -7.10 2.29 -9.81
N SER A 28 -8.04 2.91 -10.54
CA SER A 28 -8.09 2.84 -12.01
C SER A 28 -6.86 3.47 -12.66
N ASP A 29 -6.44 4.64 -12.16
CA ASP A 29 -5.30 5.38 -12.70
C ASP A 29 -4.01 4.60 -12.43
N LEU A 30 -3.89 4.02 -11.23
CA LEU A 30 -2.76 3.15 -10.89
C LEU A 30 -2.68 1.93 -11.81
N LEU A 31 -3.83 1.32 -12.15
CA LEU A 31 -3.87 0.20 -13.07
C LEU A 31 -3.41 0.62 -14.47
N LEU A 32 -3.88 1.76 -14.98
CA LEU A 32 -3.51 2.30 -16.30
C LEU A 32 -2.00 2.57 -16.37
N LEU A 33 -1.43 3.21 -15.34
CA LEU A 33 0.01 3.47 -15.25
C LEU A 33 0.84 2.18 -15.13
N SER A 34 0.29 1.12 -14.54
CA SER A 34 0.99 -0.16 -14.34
C SER A 34 0.89 -1.13 -15.52
N SER A 35 -0.02 -0.88 -16.46
CA SER A 35 -0.32 -1.83 -17.53
C SER A 35 0.72 -1.68 -18.64
N PRO A 36 1.50 -2.73 -18.96
CA PRO A 36 2.30 -2.71 -20.17
C PRO A 36 1.32 -2.60 -21.33
N SER A 37 1.58 -1.68 -22.25
CA SER A 37 0.72 -1.30 -23.37
C SER A 37 0.25 -2.53 -24.15
N THR A 38 -0.88 -3.13 -23.79
CA THR A 38 -1.44 -4.28 -24.51
C THR A 38 -2.94 -4.34 -24.33
N GLY A 39 -3.67 -3.79 -25.32
CA GLY A 39 -5.02 -4.24 -25.64
C GLY A 39 -6.18 -3.27 -25.38
N LEU A 40 -5.96 -2.10 -24.81
CA LEU A 40 -6.98 -1.05 -24.76
C LEU A 40 -6.80 -0.10 -25.96
N SER A 41 -7.92 0.43 -26.47
CA SER A 41 -7.93 1.53 -27.44
C SER A 41 -6.94 2.60 -26.97
N PRO A 42 -6.19 3.26 -27.89
CA PRO A 42 -5.32 4.36 -27.50
C PRO A 42 -6.13 5.35 -26.64
N PRO A 43 -5.58 5.78 -25.49
CA PRO A 43 -6.26 6.77 -24.67
C PRO A 43 -6.51 8.01 -25.52
N SER A 44 -7.64 8.67 -25.27
CA SER A 44 -7.89 9.99 -25.85
C SER A 44 -6.72 10.93 -25.51
N PRO A 45 -6.40 11.93 -26.34
CA PRO A 45 -5.31 12.86 -26.04
C PRO A 45 -5.50 13.53 -24.67
N GLU A 46 -6.75 13.81 -24.27
CA GLU A 46 -7.09 14.37 -22.96
C GLU A 46 -6.82 13.38 -21.81
N GLU A 47 -7.12 12.10 -22.02
CA GLU A 47 -6.84 11.05 -21.02
C GLU A 47 -5.35 10.79 -20.86
N LEU A 48 -4.58 10.88 -21.95
CA LEU A 48 -3.12 10.76 -21.92
C LEU A 48 -2.49 11.93 -21.14
N GLU A 49 -2.90 13.16 -21.42
CA GLU A 49 -2.43 14.35 -20.69
C GLU A 49 -2.75 14.24 -19.19
N ARG A 50 -3.97 13.79 -18.86
CA ARG A 50 -4.36 13.53 -17.47
C ARG A 50 -3.47 12.46 -16.82
N LEU A 51 -3.19 11.36 -17.50
CA LEU A 51 -2.34 10.28 -16.97
C LEU A 51 -0.88 10.72 -16.79
N MET A 52 -0.35 11.55 -17.70
CA MET A 52 0.99 12.14 -17.55
C MET A 52 1.05 13.04 -16.31
N CYS A 53 0.06 13.93 -16.13
CA CYS A 53 -0.04 14.76 -14.93
C CYS A 53 -0.11 13.92 -13.64
N VAL A 54 -0.90 12.83 -13.64
CA VAL A 54 -0.96 11.91 -12.49
C VAL A 54 0.39 11.23 -12.25
N SER A 55 1.08 10.80 -13.30
CA SER A 55 2.42 10.20 -13.21
C SER A 55 3.42 11.17 -12.58
N ASP A 56 3.43 12.43 -13.00
CA ASP A 56 4.34 13.44 -12.47
C ASP A 56 4.10 13.67 -10.98
N ARG A 57 2.83 13.79 -10.56
CA ARG A 57 2.46 13.92 -9.15
C ARG A 57 2.85 12.69 -8.32
N VAL A 58 2.72 11.50 -8.88
CA VAL A 58 3.15 10.26 -8.23
C VAL A 58 4.67 10.26 -8.03
N MET A 59 5.42 10.68 -9.05
CA MET A 59 6.88 10.78 -8.97
C MET A 59 7.35 11.86 -7.99
N GLU A 60 6.65 12.99 -7.92
CA GLU A 60 6.89 14.04 -6.94
C GLU A 60 6.64 13.54 -5.51
N ALA A 61 5.48 12.90 -5.28
CA ALA A 61 5.11 12.39 -3.96
C ALA A 61 6.02 11.26 -3.46
N LEU A 62 6.49 10.39 -4.36
CA LEU A 62 7.43 9.31 -4.06
C LEU A 62 8.91 9.71 -4.20
N GLY A 63 9.18 10.95 -4.64
CA GLY A 63 10.51 11.48 -4.87
C GLY A 63 11.26 11.81 -3.56
N PRO A 64 12.54 12.18 -3.64
CA PRO A 64 13.37 12.47 -2.47
C PRO A 64 12.88 13.67 -1.64
N SER A 65 12.13 14.57 -2.27
CA SER A 65 11.49 15.73 -1.65
C SER A 65 10.02 15.51 -1.29
N GLY A 66 9.44 14.37 -1.65
CA GLY A 66 8.05 14.05 -1.39
C GLY A 66 7.85 13.34 -0.05
N PRO A 67 6.60 13.24 0.43
CA PRO A 67 6.27 12.54 1.69
C PRO A 67 6.57 11.03 1.65
N GLY A 68 6.87 10.46 0.48
CA GLY A 68 7.20 9.04 0.31
C GLY A 68 5.99 8.11 0.50
N LEU A 69 4.77 8.65 0.54
CA LEU A 69 3.53 7.92 0.79
C LEU A 69 2.46 8.30 -0.23
N LEU A 70 1.67 7.30 -0.63
CA LEU A 70 0.49 7.45 -1.48
C LEU A 70 -0.73 6.80 -0.81
N CYS A 71 -1.88 7.45 -0.93
CA CYS A 71 -3.17 6.87 -0.54
C CYS A 71 -3.90 6.36 -1.78
N VAL A 72 -4.10 5.04 -1.90
CA VAL A 72 -4.84 4.49 -3.04
C VAL A 72 -6.32 4.34 -2.70
N THR A 73 -7.18 5.05 -3.42
CA THR A 73 -8.63 5.05 -3.25
C THR A 73 -9.32 4.15 -4.27
N GLY A 74 -10.58 3.76 -4.01
CA GLY A 74 -11.37 2.97 -4.96
C GLY A 74 -10.92 1.52 -5.14
N VAL A 75 -10.07 0.98 -4.26
CA VAL A 75 -9.58 -0.41 -4.37
C VAL A 75 -10.74 -1.40 -4.21
N PRO A 76 -11.05 -2.23 -5.22
CA PRO A 76 -12.18 -3.15 -5.18
C PRO A 76 -12.03 -4.16 -4.02
N LYS A 77 -13.10 -4.32 -3.24
CA LYS A 77 -13.21 -5.29 -2.13
C LYS A 77 -12.22 -5.09 -0.97
N ALA A 78 -11.40 -4.04 -0.98
CA ALA A 78 -10.51 -3.71 0.14
C ALA A 78 -11.29 -3.46 1.46
N PRO A 79 -12.42 -2.73 1.46
CA PRO A 79 -13.21 -2.56 2.70
C PRO A 79 -13.77 -3.88 3.23
N ALA A 80 -14.20 -4.78 2.35
CA ALA A 80 -14.67 -6.11 2.74
C ALA A 80 -13.54 -6.96 3.33
N LEU A 81 -12.36 -6.92 2.71
CA LEU A 81 -11.18 -7.60 3.24
C LEU A 81 -10.78 -7.05 4.62
N ARG A 82 -10.78 -5.72 4.79
CA ARG A 82 -10.51 -5.05 6.07
C ARG A 82 -11.44 -5.53 7.18
N ARG A 83 -12.75 -5.59 6.90
CA ARG A 83 -13.77 -6.06 7.86
C ARG A 83 -13.55 -7.50 8.31
N VAL A 84 -12.98 -8.35 7.45
CA VAL A 84 -12.69 -9.76 7.78
C VAL A 84 -11.34 -9.90 8.49
N LEU A 85 -10.30 -9.20 8.04
CA LEU A 85 -8.94 -9.38 8.55
C LEU A 85 -8.67 -8.66 9.87
N LEU A 86 -9.17 -7.43 10.05
CA LEU A 86 -8.86 -6.64 11.24
C LEU A 86 -9.24 -7.33 12.56
N PRO A 87 -10.43 -7.96 12.69
CA PRO A 87 -10.77 -8.69 13.91
C PRO A 87 -9.85 -9.90 14.18
N LEU A 88 -9.23 -10.45 13.13
CA LEU A 88 -8.37 -11.63 13.21
C LEU A 88 -6.88 -11.28 13.36
N SER A 89 -6.49 -10.01 13.21
CA SER A 89 -5.09 -9.54 13.16
C SER A 89 -4.24 -10.09 14.30
N ARG A 90 -4.72 -9.96 15.55
CA ARG A 90 -4.05 -10.46 16.76
C ARG A 90 -3.84 -11.96 16.74
N LYS A 91 -4.83 -12.72 16.27
CA LYS A 91 -4.73 -14.19 16.18
C LYS A 91 -3.77 -14.60 15.06
N LEU A 92 -3.83 -13.93 13.91
CA LEU A 92 -2.95 -14.18 12.77
C LEU A 92 -1.48 -13.88 13.09
N ALA A 93 -1.22 -12.88 13.93
CA ALA A 93 0.14 -12.52 14.37
C ALA A 93 0.82 -13.63 15.21
N LEU A 94 0.04 -14.41 15.96
CA LEU A 94 0.53 -15.50 16.79
C LEU A 94 0.80 -16.80 16.01
N LEU A 95 0.29 -16.90 14.78
CA LEU A 95 0.42 -18.11 13.97
C LEU A 95 1.77 -18.20 13.26
N GLY A 96 2.23 -19.43 13.06
CA GLY A 96 3.36 -19.73 12.18
C GLY A 96 3.10 -19.31 10.73
N ASN A 97 4.17 -19.09 9.98
CA ASN A 97 4.08 -18.55 8.61
C ASN A 97 3.22 -19.42 7.67
N ARG A 98 3.27 -20.75 7.83
CA ARG A 98 2.48 -21.70 7.02
C ARG A 98 0.98 -21.59 7.29
N ASP A 99 0.60 -21.51 8.56
CA ASP A 99 -0.81 -21.46 8.96
C ASP A 99 -1.44 -20.11 8.65
N ARG A 100 -0.70 -19.02 8.90
CA ARG A 100 -1.09 -17.67 8.48
C ARG A 100 -1.30 -17.60 6.97
N ALA A 101 -0.39 -18.14 6.16
CA ALA A 101 -0.53 -18.14 4.70
C ALA A 101 -1.75 -18.95 4.24
N ARG A 102 -2.06 -20.08 4.90
CA ARG A 102 -3.25 -20.89 4.60
C ARG A 102 -4.54 -20.13 4.88
N ILE A 103 -4.65 -19.54 6.07
CA ILE A 103 -5.84 -18.78 6.47
C ILE A 103 -6.03 -17.55 5.59
N LEU A 104 -4.96 -16.78 5.33
CA LEU A 104 -5.03 -15.63 4.44
C LEU A 104 -5.48 -16.05 3.04
N LYS A 105 -4.98 -17.18 2.51
CA LYS A 105 -5.42 -17.72 1.22
C LYS A 105 -6.92 -18.02 1.22
N ASP A 106 -7.45 -18.64 2.27
CA ASP A 106 -8.86 -19.00 2.32
C ASP A 106 -9.78 -17.79 2.51
N ILE A 107 -9.40 -16.83 3.37
CA ILE A 107 -10.07 -15.53 3.48
C ILE A 107 -10.10 -14.83 2.12
N TRP A 108 -8.98 -14.85 1.41
CA TRP A 108 -8.86 -14.16 0.14
C TRP A 108 -9.73 -14.79 -0.95
N LYS A 109 -9.84 -16.13 -0.99
CA LYS A 109 -10.80 -16.82 -1.87
C LYS A 109 -12.25 -16.46 -1.57
N VAL A 110 -12.61 -16.30 -0.30
CA VAL A 110 -13.99 -15.92 0.10
C VAL A 110 -14.30 -14.51 -0.38
N VAL A 111 -13.39 -13.55 -0.16
CA VAL A 111 -13.63 -12.14 -0.51
C VAL A 111 -13.56 -11.94 -2.03
N PHE A 112 -12.55 -12.48 -2.70
CA PHE A 112 -12.28 -12.18 -4.12
C PHE A 112 -12.87 -13.20 -5.10
N GLY A 113 -13.30 -14.37 -4.63
CA GLY A 113 -13.75 -15.50 -5.43
C GLY A 113 -12.58 -16.41 -5.85
N ARG A 114 -12.84 -17.73 -5.94
CA ARG A 114 -11.80 -18.74 -6.27
C ARG A 114 -11.05 -18.44 -7.57
N HIS A 115 -11.74 -17.99 -8.62
CA HIS A 115 -11.12 -17.76 -9.93
C HIS A 115 -10.12 -16.59 -9.96
N ARG A 116 -10.26 -15.61 -9.07
CA ARG A 116 -9.42 -14.39 -9.07
C ARG A 116 -8.08 -14.62 -8.33
N PHE A 117 -8.04 -15.52 -7.36
CA PHE A 117 -6.83 -15.91 -6.61
C PHE A 117 -5.80 -16.60 -7.53
N GLU A 118 -6.25 -17.54 -8.35
CA GLU A 118 -5.39 -18.27 -9.29
C GLU A 118 -4.74 -17.36 -10.33
N ASN A 119 -5.44 -16.31 -10.78
CA ASN A 119 -4.89 -15.30 -11.69
C ASN A 119 -3.81 -14.44 -11.04
N PHE A 120 -3.95 -14.11 -9.75
CA PHE A 120 -2.90 -13.41 -9.01
C PHE A 120 -1.66 -14.28 -8.80
N LYS A 121 -1.84 -15.57 -8.48
CA LYS A 121 -0.72 -16.51 -8.31
C LYS A 121 0.07 -16.72 -9.61
N LYS A 122 -0.58 -16.57 -10.77
CA LYS A 122 0.05 -16.69 -12.10
C LYS A 122 0.86 -15.46 -12.51
N ARG A 123 0.59 -14.28 -11.94
CA ARG A 123 1.43 -13.08 -12.14
C ARG A 123 2.70 -13.21 -11.29
N LYS A 124 3.71 -13.93 -11.81
CA LYS A 124 5.04 -14.08 -11.16
C LYS A 124 5.82 -12.76 -11.04
N HIS A 125 5.37 -11.71 -11.73
CA HIS A 125 5.92 -10.37 -11.66
C HIS A 125 4.81 -9.42 -11.22
N VAL A 126 4.52 -9.40 -9.92
CA VAL A 126 3.61 -8.41 -9.37
C VAL A 126 4.43 -7.15 -9.14
N PRO A 127 4.15 -6.02 -9.82
CA PRO A 127 4.74 -4.77 -9.38
C PRO A 127 4.34 -4.56 -7.91
N ARG A 128 5.30 -4.09 -7.12
CA ARG A 128 5.26 -4.02 -5.63
C ARG A 128 4.00 -3.33 -5.08
N VAL A 129 3.25 -2.61 -5.92
CA VAL A 129 1.97 -1.95 -5.64
C VAL A 129 0.86 -2.85 -5.09
N HIS A 130 0.78 -4.14 -5.47
CA HIS A 130 -0.21 -5.03 -4.84
C HIS A 130 0.16 -5.41 -3.40
N ALA A 131 1.44 -5.34 -3.02
CA ALA A 131 1.89 -5.54 -1.64
C ALA A 131 1.64 -4.28 -0.78
N PHE A 132 1.62 -3.08 -1.38
CA PHE A 132 1.33 -1.84 -0.67
C PHE A 132 -0.08 -1.81 -0.03
N CYS A 133 -1.07 -2.48 -0.63
CA CYS A 133 -2.41 -2.58 -0.03
C CYS A 133 -2.45 -3.38 1.28
N LEU A 134 -1.43 -4.19 1.60
CA LEU A 134 -1.34 -4.92 2.87
C LEU A 134 -0.61 -4.13 3.98
N ALA A 135 0.09 -3.05 3.65
CA ALA A 135 0.83 -2.25 4.63
C ALA A 135 -0.04 -1.23 5.38
N GLY A 136 -1.29 -1.01 4.95
CA GLY A 136 -2.27 -0.11 5.58
C GLY A 136 -3.43 -0.82 6.29
N LEU A 137 -3.30 -2.12 6.59
CA LEU A 137 -4.25 -2.91 7.38
C LEU A 137 -3.69 -3.26 8.75
#